data_AF-A0A4Y7QA95-F1
#
_entry.id   AF-A0A4Y7QA95-F1
#
_cell.length_a   1.000
_cell.length_b   1.000
_cell.length_c   1.000
_cell.angle_alpha   90.00
_cell.angle_beta   90.00
_cell.angle_gamma   90.00
#
_symmetry.space_group_name_H-M   'P 1'
#
loop_
_entity.id
_entity.type
_entity.pdbx_description
1 polymer ?
#
loop_
_entity_poly.entity_id
_entity_poly.type
_entity_poly.pdbx_seq_one_letter_code
_entity_poly.pdbx_strand_id
1 'polypeptide(L)'
;MGWMDAIMTTAMALWPWSGGYHRERRLTKQLNRQWMLRISQAEKIRPCVLLQSSTLVNVIERFTDAQSVVTLTVWRSIRPTVLREVAQYRAGMRALPLHKNCTDTVQCPFCPRSTCPRMFKGGVALETHVRQKHPDRNHLEIVKKSRSR
;
A
#
# COMPACT_ATOMS: atom_id res chain seq x y z
N MET A 1 -13.08 -32.57 34.62
CA MET A 1 -11.93 -31.66 34.80
C MET A 1 -11.07 -31.49 33.54
N GLY A 2 -11.04 -32.42 32.57
CA GLY A 2 -10.04 -32.37 31.47
C GLY A 2 -10.09 -31.22 30.45
N TRP A 3 -11.15 -30.39 30.40
CA TRP A 3 -11.20 -29.27 29.45
C TRP A 3 -10.34 -28.07 29.91
N MET A 4 -10.23 -27.83 31.22
CA MET A 4 -9.37 -26.77 31.75
C MET A 4 -7.89 -27.10 31.52
N ASP A 5 -7.50 -28.37 31.74
CA ASP A 5 -6.14 -28.83 31.49
C ASP A 5 -5.76 -28.72 30.01
N ALA A 6 -6.68 -29.03 29.10
CA ALA A 6 -6.47 -28.86 27.65
C ALA A 6 -6.27 -27.39 27.26
N ILE A 7 -7.06 -26.47 27.84
CA ILE A 7 -6.91 -25.02 27.61
C ILE A 7 -5.56 -24.53 28.15
N MET A 8 -5.21 -24.90 29.39
CA MET A 8 -3.94 -24.47 29.99
C MET A 8 -2.73 -25.01 29.22
N THR A 9 -2.77 -26.28 28.81
CA THR A 9 -1.71 -26.90 27.99
C THR A 9 -1.54 -26.18 26.66
N THR A 10 -2.66 -25.86 26.00
CA THR A 10 -2.63 -25.10 24.74
C THR A 10 -2.07 -23.69 24.94
N ALA A 11 -2.51 -22.99 25.99
CA ALA A 11 -2.01 -21.64 26.30
C ALA A 11 -0.50 -21.64 26.60
N MET A 12 -0.02 -22.62 27.36
CA MET A 12 1.40 -22.79 27.68
C MET A 12 2.24 -23.13 26.44
N ALA A 13 1.69 -23.86 25.46
CA ALA A 13 2.36 -24.13 24.19
C ALA A 13 2.34 -22.91 23.24
N LEU A 14 1.24 -22.15 23.23
CA LEU A 14 1.09 -20.95 22.40
C LEU A 14 2.00 -19.81 22.83
N TRP A 15 2.30 -19.68 24.13
CA TRP A 15 3.16 -18.62 24.64
C TRP A 15 4.57 -18.60 24.01
N PRO A 16 5.39 -19.68 24.09
CA PRO A 16 6.71 -19.71 23.46
C PRO A 16 6.62 -19.67 21.93
N TRP A 17 5.59 -20.29 21.33
CA TRP A 17 5.35 -20.21 19.89
C TRP A 17 5.13 -18.77 19.44
N SER A 18 4.33 -17.98 20.16
CA SER A 18 4.06 -16.57 19.85
C SER A 18 5.34 -15.73 19.90
N GLY A 19 6.22 -16.00 20.87
CA GLY A 19 7.53 -15.36 20.98
C GLY A 19 8.41 -15.65 19.76
N GLY A 20 8.49 -16.92 19.35
CA GLY A 20 9.20 -17.36 18.15
C GLY A 20 8.63 -16.71 16.88
N TYR A 21 7.31 -16.79 16.69
CA TYR A 21 6.59 -16.22 15.56
C TYR A 21 6.86 -14.71 15.41
N HIS A 22 6.73 -13.94 16.51
CA HIS A 22 7.00 -12.50 16.47
C HIS A 22 8.47 -12.17 16.16
N ARG A 23 9.41 -12.98 16.66
CA ARG A 23 10.84 -12.81 16.36
C ARG A 23 11.12 -13.02 14.87
N GLU A 24 10.64 -14.11 14.30
CA GLU A 24 10.79 -14.43 12.88
C GLU A 24 10.10 -13.40 11.98
N ARG A 25 8.90 -12.94 12.36
CA ARG A 25 8.20 -11.88 11.63
C ARG A 25 8.99 -10.57 11.63
N ARG A 26 9.65 -10.21 12.74
CA ARG A 26 10.56 -9.03 12.80
C ARG A 26 11.77 -9.19 11.87
N LEU A 27 12.39 -10.36 11.86
CA LEU A 27 13.52 -10.65 10.96
C LEU A 27 13.09 -10.58 9.50
N THR A 28 11.97 -11.22 9.15
CA THR A 28 11.38 -11.17 7.81
C THR A 28 11.09 -9.74 7.37
N LYS A 29 10.51 -8.92 8.25
CA LYS A 29 10.25 -7.49 7.98
C LYS A 29 11.55 -6.73 7.69
N GLN A 30 12.63 -7.02 8.42
CA GLN A 30 13.95 -6.41 8.17
C GLN A 30 14.52 -6.85 6.82
N LEU A 31 14.44 -8.13 6.48
CA LEU A 31 14.90 -8.68 5.20
C LEU A 31 14.12 -8.06 4.03
N ASN A 32 12.79 -8.02 4.11
CA ASN A 32 11.94 -7.39 3.09
C ASN A 32 12.22 -5.88 2.95
N ARG A 33 12.56 -5.18 4.05
CA ARG A 33 13.01 -3.78 4.01
C ARG A 33 14.35 -3.63 3.28
N GLN A 34 15.35 -4.45 3.61
CA GLN A 34 16.65 -4.43 2.93
C GLN A 34 16.49 -4.75 1.44
N TRP A 35 15.64 -5.72 1.12
CA TRP A 35 15.31 -6.08 -0.25
C TRP A 35 14.71 -4.89 -1.03
N MET A 36 13.75 -4.16 -0.44
CA MET A 36 13.18 -2.95 -1.03
C MET A 36 14.26 -1.86 -1.28
N LEU A 37 15.20 -1.69 -0.35
CA LEU A 37 16.32 -0.75 -0.53
C LEU A 37 17.23 -1.14 -1.70
N ARG A 38 17.47 -2.44 -1.92
CA ARG A 38 18.24 -2.92 -3.08
C ARG A 38 17.51 -2.64 -4.40
N ILE A 39 16.20 -2.85 -4.44
CA ILE A 39 15.37 -2.48 -5.62
C ILE A 39 15.41 -0.98 -5.87
N SER A 40 15.30 -0.17 -4.81
CA SER A 40 15.43 1.29 -4.88
C SER A 40 16.73 1.74 -5.53
N GLN A 41 17.85 1.13 -5.16
CA GLN A 41 19.16 1.40 -5.75
C GLN A 41 19.21 0.94 -7.22
N ALA A 42 18.78 -0.28 -7.51
CA ALA A 42 18.81 -0.85 -8.86
C ALA A 42 17.98 -0.06 -9.87
N GLU A 43 16.77 0.37 -9.48
CA GLU A 43 15.87 1.14 -10.35
C GLU A 43 16.16 2.65 -10.34
N LYS A 44 17.09 3.13 -9.49
CA LYS A 44 17.37 4.55 -9.27
C LYS A 44 16.11 5.34 -8.85
N ILE A 45 15.29 4.76 -7.97
CA ILE A 45 14.04 5.37 -7.46
C ILE A 45 14.17 5.52 -5.95
N ARG A 46 13.90 6.71 -5.39
CA ARG A 46 13.93 6.94 -3.94
C ARG A 46 12.98 5.97 -3.20
N PRO A 47 13.36 5.40 -2.04
CA PRO A 47 12.51 4.46 -1.31
C PRO A 47 11.11 5.00 -0.99
N CYS A 48 11.01 6.26 -0.60
CA CYS A 48 9.74 6.91 -0.28
C CYS A 48 8.78 6.99 -1.47
N VAL A 49 9.29 7.02 -2.70
CA VAL A 49 8.51 7.03 -3.95
C VAL A 49 8.07 5.61 -4.31
N LEU A 50 8.94 4.60 -4.13
CA LEU A 50 8.55 3.20 -4.31
C LEU A 50 7.42 2.78 -3.38
N LEU A 51 7.44 3.27 -2.13
CA LEU A 51 6.38 3.03 -1.15
C LEU A 51 5.03 3.68 -1.49
N GLN A 52 4.95 4.46 -2.57
CA GLN A 52 3.66 4.96 -3.09
C GLN A 52 2.95 3.92 -3.95
N SER A 53 3.65 2.87 -4.39
CA SER A 53 3.06 1.74 -5.10
C SER A 53 2.27 0.87 -4.13
N SER A 54 0.95 0.83 -4.30
CA SER A 54 0.08 -0.05 -3.51
C SER A 54 0.37 -1.51 -3.80
N THR A 55 0.71 -1.84 -5.05
CA THR A 55 1.13 -3.19 -5.43
C THR A 55 2.36 -3.63 -4.64
N LEU A 56 3.40 -2.79 -4.56
CA LEU A 56 4.61 -3.11 -3.81
C LEU A 56 4.34 -3.27 -2.31
N VAL A 57 3.59 -2.32 -1.72
CA VAL A 57 3.25 -2.36 -0.28
C VAL A 57 2.49 -3.63 0.06
N ASN A 58 1.44 -3.96 -0.70
CA ASN A 58 0.63 -5.16 -0.48
C ASN A 58 1.47 -6.44 -0.60
N VAL A 59 2.40 -6.51 -1.56
CA VAL A 59 3.29 -7.66 -1.69
C VAL A 59 4.22 -7.79 -0.49
N ILE A 60 4.86 -6.70 -0.07
CA ILE A 60 5.76 -6.71 1.10
C ILE A 60 5.00 -7.12 2.36
N GLU A 61 3.79 -6.59 2.58
CA GLU A 61 2.95 -6.94 3.72
C GLU A 61 2.58 -8.42 3.72
N ARG A 62 2.05 -8.94 2.59
CA ARG A 62 1.68 -10.36 2.45
C ARG A 62 2.86 -11.30 2.70
N PHE A 63 4.03 -10.99 2.14
CA PHE A 63 5.22 -11.80 2.37
C PHE A 63 5.70 -11.71 3.81
N THR A 64 5.64 -10.54 4.44
CA THR A 64 6.00 -10.37 5.86
C THR A 64 5.04 -11.13 6.79
N ASP A 65 3.75 -11.14 6.49
CA ASP A 65 2.74 -11.87 7.25
C ASP A 65 2.88 -13.39 7.06
N ALA A 66 3.29 -13.83 5.88
CA ALA A 66 3.64 -15.22 5.59
C ALA A 66 5.07 -15.60 6.04
N GLN A 67 5.75 -14.75 6.82
CA GLN A 67 7.13 -14.95 7.28
C GLN A 67 8.12 -15.34 6.16
N SER A 68 7.90 -14.79 4.96
CA SER A 68 8.63 -15.09 3.73
C SER A 68 9.33 -13.85 3.17
N VAL A 69 10.45 -14.07 2.47
CA VAL A 69 11.21 -12.99 1.84
C VAL A 69 10.77 -12.81 0.39
N VAL A 70 10.58 -11.56 -0.03
CA VAL A 70 10.30 -11.25 -1.44
C VAL A 70 11.49 -11.66 -2.31
N THR A 71 11.23 -12.49 -3.32
CA THR A 71 12.27 -13.00 -4.23
C THR A 71 12.39 -12.16 -5.49
N LEU A 72 13.48 -12.37 -6.24
CA LEU A 72 13.67 -11.70 -7.53
C LEU A 72 12.57 -12.06 -8.54
N THR A 73 12.07 -13.30 -8.50
CA THR A 73 10.97 -13.75 -9.37
C THR A 73 9.68 -12.98 -9.10
N VAL A 74 9.34 -12.81 -7.81
CA VAL A 74 8.17 -12.01 -7.40
C VAL A 74 8.32 -10.56 -7.85
N TRP A 75 9.53 -10.01 -7.77
CA TRP A 75 9.77 -8.68 -8.31
C TRP A 75 9.57 -8.60 -9.81
N ARG A 76 10.15 -9.52 -10.58
CA ARG A 76 9.98 -9.55 -12.04
C ARG A 76 8.50 -9.58 -12.44
N SER A 77 7.66 -10.30 -11.69
CA SER A 77 6.22 -10.37 -12.00
C SER A 77 5.47 -9.07 -11.68
N ILE A 78 5.84 -8.34 -10.61
CA ILE A 78 5.14 -7.11 -10.21
C ILE A 78 5.79 -5.82 -10.74
N ARG A 79 7.04 -5.89 -11.20
CA ARG A 79 7.87 -4.74 -11.60
C ARG A 79 7.17 -3.83 -12.62
N PRO A 80 6.57 -4.32 -13.72
CA PRO A 80 5.91 -3.43 -14.68
C PRO A 80 4.79 -2.59 -14.04
N THR A 81 3.99 -3.22 -13.17
CA THR A 81 2.91 -2.56 -12.43
C THR A 81 3.46 -1.52 -11.45
N VAL A 82 4.48 -1.88 -10.66
CA VAL A 82 5.11 -0.97 -9.70
C VAL A 82 5.72 0.24 -10.40
N LEU A 83 6.44 0.04 -11.51
CA LEU A 83 7.05 1.14 -12.26
C LEU A 83 5.99 2.05 -12.90
N ARG A 84 4.88 1.49 -13.38
CA ARG A 84 3.74 2.26 -13.88
C ARG A 84 3.12 3.11 -12.77
N GLU A 85 2.85 2.54 -11.59
CA GLU A 85 2.33 3.27 -10.42
C GLU A 85 3.28 4.38 -9.97
N VAL A 86 4.59 4.14 -9.99
CA VAL A 86 5.59 5.17 -9.67
C VAL A 86 5.62 6.28 -10.72
N ALA A 87 5.52 5.94 -12.01
CA ALA A 87 5.46 6.93 -13.09
C ALA A 87 4.20 7.80 -12.97
N GLN A 88 3.06 7.19 -12.68
CA GLN A 88 1.80 7.86 -12.39
C GLN A 88 1.95 8.80 -11.19
N TYR A 89 2.51 8.32 -10.07
CA TYR A 89 2.76 9.15 -8.90
C TYR A 89 3.64 10.37 -9.23
N ARG A 90 4.70 10.20 -10.03
CA ARG A 90 5.57 11.30 -10.48
C ARG A 90 4.85 12.29 -11.38
N ALA A 91 3.92 11.82 -12.23
CA ALA A 91 3.03 12.65 -13.03
C ALA A 91 1.91 13.32 -12.20
N GLY A 92 1.92 13.13 -10.88
CA GLY A 92 0.87 13.60 -9.98
C GLY A 92 -0.39 12.73 -10.01
N MET A 93 -0.43 11.66 -10.80
CA MET A 93 -1.55 10.74 -10.83
C MET A 93 -1.55 9.85 -9.57
N ARG A 94 -2.70 9.74 -8.90
CA ARG A 94 -2.91 8.87 -7.75
C ARG A 94 -4.01 7.88 -8.04
N ALA A 95 -3.70 6.59 -7.94
CA ALA A 95 -4.70 5.53 -8.02
C ALA A 95 -5.63 5.60 -6.80
N LEU A 96 -6.92 5.36 -7.03
CA LEU A 96 -7.89 5.07 -5.97
C LEU A 96 -7.82 3.59 -5.57
N PRO A 97 -8.12 3.24 -4.31
CA PRO A 97 -8.42 4.13 -3.19
C PRO A 97 -7.17 4.86 -2.70
N LEU A 98 -7.32 6.15 -2.42
CA LEU A 98 -6.26 6.95 -1.81
C LEU A 98 -5.96 6.41 -0.41
N HIS A 99 -4.68 6.37 -0.04
CA HIS A 99 -4.24 5.90 1.28
C HIS A 99 -5.01 6.60 2.43
N LYS A 100 -5.37 5.85 3.48
CA LYS A 100 -6.20 6.35 4.62
C LYS A 100 -5.65 7.63 5.25
N ASN A 101 -4.34 7.81 5.22
CA ASN A 101 -3.65 8.98 5.81
C ASN A 101 -3.38 10.11 4.80
N CYS A 102 -3.98 10.09 3.61
CA CYS A 102 -3.83 11.19 2.66
C CYS A 102 -4.55 12.43 3.19
N THR A 103 -3.80 13.47 3.58
CA THR A 103 -4.33 14.77 4.03
C THR A 103 -4.42 15.80 2.90
N ASP A 104 -3.84 15.50 1.73
CA ASP A 104 -3.84 16.38 0.57
C ASP A 104 -5.26 16.66 0.07
N THR A 105 -5.48 17.90 -0.38
CA THR A 105 -6.70 18.28 -1.09
C THR A 105 -6.57 17.90 -2.57
N VAL A 106 -7.47 17.06 -3.06
CA VAL A 106 -7.44 16.50 -4.43
C VAL A 106 -8.73 16.85 -5.16
N GLN A 107 -8.63 17.18 -6.45
CA GLN A 107 -9.79 17.43 -7.30
C GLN A 107 -10.28 16.12 -7.92
N CYS A 108 -11.59 15.93 -8.03
CA CYS A 108 -12.15 14.84 -8.83
C CYS A 108 -11.85 15.08 -10.32
N PRO A 109 -11.22 14.12 -11.03
CA PRO A 109 -10.86 14.29 -12.43
C PRO A 109 -12.05 14.08 -13.38
N PHE A 110 -13.12 13.46 -12.90
CA PHE A 110 -14.33 13.15 -13.67
C PHE A 110 -15.40 14.24 -13.57
N CYS A 111 -15.27 15.14 -12.59
CA CYS A 111 -16.16 16.29 -12.52
C CYS A 111 -15.83 17.28 -13.65
N PRO A 112 -16.85 17.89 -14.28
CA PRO A 112 -16.63 18.98 -15.23
C PRO A 112 -15.80 20.07 -14.54
N ARG A 113 -14.84 20.65 -15.28
CA ARG A 113 -14.02 21.76 -14.80
C ARG A 113 -14.88 23.02 -14.71
N SER A 114 -15.72 23.09 -13.69
CA SER A 114 -16.40 24.34 -13.33
C SER A 114 -15.37 25.37 -12.87
N THR A 115 -15.75 26.65 -12.92
CA THR A 115 -14.95 27.79 -12.45
C THR A 115 -14.52 27.67 -10.98
N CYS A 116 -15.21 26.85 -10.17
CA CYS A 116 -14.81 26.50 -8.81
C CYS A 116 -14.80 24.97 -8.63
N PRO A 117 -13.69 24.29 -8.95
CA PRO A 117 -13.64 22.84 -8.82
C PRO A 117 -13.70 22.42 -7.35
N ARG A 118 -14.62 21.51 -7.02
CA ARG A 118 -14.76 20.99 -5.66
C ARG A 118 -13.49 20.21 -5.29
N MET A 119 -12.82 20.68 -4.24
CA MET A 119 -11.62 20.06 -3.70
C MET A 119 -12.01 19.12 -2.55
N PHE A 120 -11.49 17.90 -2.56
CA PHE A 120 -11.78 16.89 -1.55
C PHE A 120 -10.57 16.73 -0.62
N LYS A 121 -10.79 16.85 0.69
CA LYS A 121 -9.73 16.68 1.68
C LYS A 121 -9.55 15.19 1.97
N GLY A 122 -8.48 14.63 1.42
CA GLY A 122 -8.10 13.24 1.63
C GLY A 122 -8.86 12.20 0.82
N GLY A 123 -8.48 10.94 1.05
CA GLY A 123 -8.84 9.84 0.17
C GLY A 123 -10.29 9.42 0.20
N VAL A 124 -10.84 9.34 1.41
CA VAL A 124 -12.19 8.85 1.66
C VAL A 124 -13.25 9.77 1.06
N ALA A 125 -13.07 11.09 1.18
CA ALA A 125 -14.02 12.08 0.65
C ALA A 125 -14.09 12.03 -0.88
N LEU A 126 -12.93 11.86 -1.52
CA LEU A 126 -12.84 11.75 -2.98
C LEU A 126 -13.39 10.42 -3.48
N GLU A 127 -13.06 9.31 -2.82
CA GLU A 127 -13.56 7.98 -3.16
C GLU A 127 -15.08 7.89 -3.02
N THR A 128 -15.63 8.41 -1.91
CA THR A 128 -17.07 8.50 -1.69
C THR A 128 -17.75 9.30 -2.81
N HIS A 129 -17.16 10.43 -3.19
CA HIS A 129 -17.69 11.24 -4.28
C HIS A 129 -17.66 10.51 -5.62
N VAL A 130 -16.56 9.83 -5.97
CA VAL A 130 -16.44 9.06 -7.21
C VAL A 130 -17.46 7.92 -7.24
N ARG A 131 -17.63 7.17 -6.14
CA ARG A 131 -18.65 6.12 -6.05
C ARG A 131 -20.07 6.63 -6.22
N GLN A 132 -20.37 7.82 -5.69
CA GLN A 132 -21.72 8.38 -5.72
C GLN A 132 -22.05 9.11 -7.03
N LYS A 133 -21.07 9.78 -7.65
CA LYS A 133 -21.28 10.67 -8.81
C LYS A 133 -20.71 10.14 -10.12
N HIS A 134 -19.85 9.14 -10.05
CA HIS A 134 -19.17 8.52 -11.19
C HIS A 134 -19.14 6.99 -11.03
N PRO A 135 -20.30 6.31 -10.89
CA PRO A 135 -20.37 4.88 -10.60
C PRO A 135 -19.62 4.00 -11.62
N ASP A 136 -19.58 4.42 -12.90
CA ASP A 136 -18.86 3.71 -13.98
C ASP A 136 -17.33 3.88 -13.92
N ARG A 137 -16.81 4.70 -13.00
CA ARG A 137 -15.40 5.12 -12.93
C ARG A 137 -14.70 4.68 -11.63
N ASN A 138 -15.28 3.73 -10.90
CA ASN A 138 -14.80 3.23 -9.59
C ASN A 138 -13.36 2.68 -9.58
N HIS A 139 -12.74 2.42 -10.74
CA HIS A 139 -11.42 1.80 -10.87
C HIS A 139 -10.32 2.70 -11.49
N LEU A 140 -10.52 4.02 -11.56
CA LEU A 140 -9.65 4.88 -12.39
C LEU A 140 -8.74 5.83 -11.60
N GLU A 141 -7.57 6.11 -12.20
CA GLU A 141 -6.47 6.92 -11.68
C GLU A 141 -6.77 8.43 -11.74
N ILE A 142 -6.39 9.17 -10.70
CA ILE A 142 -6.72 10.59 -10.54
C ILE A 142 -5.49 11.48 -10.72
N VAL A 143 -5.51 12.39 -11.69
CA VAL A 143 -4.44 13.38 -11.91
C VAL A 143 -4.48 14.49 -10.85
N LYS A 144 -3.41 14.68 -10.08
CA LYS A 144 -3.24 15.84 -9.17
C LYS A 144 -3.02 17.10 -10.00
N LYS A 145 -3.81 18.13 -9.75
CA LYS A 145 -3.60 19.46 -10.32
C LYS A 145 -2.42 20.12 -9.59
N SER A 146 -1.32 20.36 -10.29
CA SER A 146 -0.23 21.21 -9.80
C SER A 146 -0.74 22.64 -9.61
N ARG A 147 -0.45 23.26 -8.46
CA ARG A 147 -0.66 24.70 -8.29
C ARG A 147 0.29 25.41 -9.26
N SER A 148 -0.26 26.00 -10.32
CA SER A 148 0.46 26.99 -11.11
C SER A 148 0.79 28.16 -10.17
N ARG A 149 2.07 28.45 -10.01
CA ARG A 149 2.55 29.70 -9.39
C ARG A 149 2.39 30.83 -10.40
#